data_AF-A0A369R829-F1
#
_entry.id   AF-A0A369R829-F1
#
_cell.length_a   1.000
_cell.length_b   1.000
_cell.length_c   1.000
_cell.angle_alpha   90.00
_cell.angle_beta   90.00
_cell.angle_gamma   90.00
#
_symmetry.space_group_name_H-M   'P 1'
#
loop_
_entity.id
_entity.type
_entity.pdbx_description
1 polymer ?
#
loop_
_entity_poly.entity_id
_entity_poly.type
_entity_poly.pdbx_seq_one_letter_code
_entity_poly.pdbx_strand_id
1 'polypeptide(L)' 'MLYEKRASVEGSNRVLRGGSWNNNAQNCRSAYRNNDNPGYRSNRVGFRLVFVPQFKG' A
#
# COMPACT_ATOMS: atom_id res chain seq x y z
N MET A 1 -3.71 -25.05 -2.60
CA MET A 1 -2.95 -24.07 -1.79
C MET A 1 -2.41 -23.04 -2.78
N LEU A 2 -3.13 -21.93 -2.99
CA LEU A 2 -2.72 -20.93 -3.98
C LEU A 2 -1.57 -20.11 -3.39
N TYR A 3 -0.40 -20.16 -4.02
CA TYR A 3 0.77 -19.39 -3.61
C TYR A 3 0.60 -17.96 -4.13
N GLU A 4 0.21 -17.05 -3.24
CA GLU A 4 0.08 -15.63 -3.58
C GLU A 4 1.46 -14.95 -3.55
N LYS A 5 1.78 -14.22 -4.62
CA LYS A 5 3.05 -13.50 -4.75
C LYS A 5 3.08 -12.33 -3.76
N ARG A 6 3.68 -12.56 -2.60
CA ARG A 6 3.98 -11.49 -1.63
C ARG A 6 5.15 -10.66 -2.12
N ALA A 7 5.14 -9.37 -1.78
CA ALA A 7 6.32 -8.51 -1.95
C ALA A 7 7.46 -8.98 -1.03
N SER A 8 8.68 -8.53 -1.31
CA SER A 8 9.83 -8.77 -0.43
C SER A 8 9.48 -8.39 1.01
N VAL A 9 9.83 -9.27 1.95
CA VAL A 9 9.73 -8.98 3.38
C VAL A 9 10.86 -8.07 3.86
N GLU A 10 11.92 -7.95 3.06
CA GLU A 10 13.07 -7.09 3.30
C GLU A 10 12.88 -5.72 2.63
N GLY A 11 13.14 -4.66 3.40
CA GLY A 11 13.02 -3.26 2.96
C GLY A 11 12.60 -2.34 4.10
N SER A 12 13.26 -1.18 4.21
CA SER A 12 13.00 -0.18 5.26
C SER A 12 11.69 0.59 5.03
N ASN A 13 11.29 0.79 3.77
CA ASN A 13 10.10 1.56 3.41
C ASN A 13 8.92 0.67 3.00
N ARG A 14 7.70 1.14 3.29
CA ARG A 14 6.44 0.48 2.91
C ARG A 14 5.77 1.22 1.77
N VAL A 15 5.09 0.47 0.91
CA VAL A 15 4.48 1.00 -0.31
C VAL A 15 3.22 1.81 0.02
N LEU A 16 3.10 2.99 -0.58
CA LEU A 16 1.91 3.83 -0.60
C LEU A 16 1.34 3.91 -2.03
N ARG A 17 0.01 3.89 -2.16
CA ARG A 17 -0.71 3.85 -3.44
C ARG A 17 -1.86 4.83 -3.44
N GLY A 18 -2.24 5.32 -4.62
CA GLY A 18 -3.46 6.10 -4.84
C GLY A 18 -3.31 7.63 -4.76
N GLY A 19 -2.17 8.13 -4.29
CA GLY A 19 -1.95 9.58 -4.13
C GLY A 19 -2.80 10.21 -3.02
N SER A 20 -2.86 11.53 -3.01
CA SER A 20 -3.55 12.35 -2.02
C SER A 20 -4.04 13.67 -2.65
N TRP A 21 -4.83 14.45 -1.90
CA TRP A 21 -5.36 15.75 -2.33
C TRP A 21 -4.29 16.78 -2.72
N ASN A 22 -3.04 16.63 -2.27
CA ASN A 22 -1.92 17.53 -2.57
C ASN A 22 -0.98 16.97 -3.66
N ASN A 23 -1.42 16.00 -4.46
CA ASN A 23 -0.59 15.39 -5.49
C ASN A 23 -1.05 15.80 -6.90
N ASN A 24 -0.08 15.92 -7.81
CA ASN A 24 -0.35 16.08 -9.24
C ASN A 24 -0.96 14.79 -9.82
N ALA A 25 -1.68 14.91 -10.92
CA ALA A 25 -2.41 13.82 -11.56
C ALA A 25 -1.55 12.58 -11.86
N GLN A 26 -0.26 12.76 -12.18
CA GLN A 26 0.66 11.66 -12.45
C GLN A 26 0.87 10.72 -11.25
N ASN A 27 0.85 11.27 -10.03
CA ASN A 27 1.08 10.51 -8.80
C ASN A 27 -0.19 9.77 -8.33
N CYS A 28 -1.36 10.19 -8.81
CA CYS A 28 -2.65 9.55 -8.50
C CYS A 28 -2.98 8.36 -9.42
N ARG A 29 -2.14 8.08 -10.42
CA ARG A 29 -2.35 6.93 -11.31
C ARG A 29 -2.27 5.61 -10.55
N SER A 30 -3.12 4.65 -10.91
CA SER A 30 -3.16 3.31 -10.31
C SER A 30 -1.83 2.54 -10.43
N ALA A 31 -1.00 2.85 -11.43
CA ALA A 31 0.31 2.24 -11.62
C ALA A 31 1.42 2.88 -10.75
N TYR A 32 1.22 4.10 -10.24
CA TYR A 32 2.24 4.79 -9.45
C TYR A 32 2.42 4.11 -8.08
N ARG A 33 3.67 3.98 -7.66
CA ARG A 33 4.10 3.32 -6.43
C ARG A 33 5.03 4.24 -5.67
N ASN A 34 4.50 4.88 -4.63
CA ASN A 34 5.33 5.63 -3.70
C ASN A 34 5.75 4.72 -2.53
N ASN A 35 6.70 5.17 -1.71
CA ASN A 35 7.06 4.49 -0.48
C ASN A 35 7.54 5.48 0.57
N ASP A 36 7.39 5.11 1.84
CA ASP A 36 7.89 5.89 2.97
C ASP A 36 8.28 4.96 4.13
N ASN A 37 9.00 5.50 5.11
CA ASN A 37 9.30 4.80 6.35
C ASN A 37 7.98 4.46 7.09
N PRO A 38 7.82 3.26 7.68
CA PRO A 38 6.60 2.86 8.38
C PRO A 38 6.26 3.74 9.61
N GLY A 39 7.24 4.44 10.18
CA GLY A 39 7.05 5.39 11.28
C GLY A 39 6.64 6.79 10.83
N TYR A 40 6.67 7.09 9.53
CA TYR A 40 6.27 8.38 8.98
C TYR A 40 4.77 8.60 9.15
N ARG A 41 4.39 9.78 9.65
CA ARG A 41 2.99 10.17 9.92
C ARG A 41 2.68 11.48 9.22
N SER A 42 1.66 11.47 8.37
CA SER A 42 1.25 12.63 7.60
C SER A 42 -0.26 12.60 7.35
N ASN A 43 -0.89 13.77 7.33
CA ASN A 43 -2.32 13.92 7.02
C ASN A 43 -2.65 13.67 5.53
N ARG A 44 -1.66 13.32 4.71
CA ARG A 44 -1.81 12.96 3.29
C ARG A 44 -1.76 11.44 3.05
N VAL A 45 -1.53 10.64 4.10
CA VAL A 45 -1.33 9.19 4.00
C VAL A 45 -2.38 8.46 4.84
N GLY A 46 -2.94 7.39 4.28
CA GLY A 46 -3.91 6.52 4.95
C GLY A 46 -3.88 5.10 4.36
N PHE A 47 -4.79 4.24 4.82
CA PHE A 47 -4.92 2.86 4.34
C PHE A 47 -6.38 2.42 4.21
N ARG A 48 -6.62 1.39 3.41
CA ARG A 48 -7.92 0.71 3.30
C ARG A 48 -7.77 -0.70 3.85
N LEU A 49 -8.68 -1.12 4.72
CA LEU A 49 -8.68 -2.46 5.26
C LEU A 49 -9.12 -3.46 4.20
N VAL A 50 -8.57 -4.66 4.27
CA VAL A 50 -8.98 -5.82 3.47
C VAL A 50 -9.20 -6.98 4.43
N PHE A 51 -10.36 -7.62 4.33
CA PHE A 51 -10.67 -8.83 5.07
C PHE A 51 -10.61 -10.03 4.12
N VAL A 52 -9.94 -11.10 4.54
CA VAL A 52 -9.90 -12.37 3.80
C VAL A 52 -10.67 -13.40 4.63
N PRO A 53 -11.83 -13.88 4.14
CA PRO A 53 -12.58 -14.93 4.84
C PRO A 53 -11.71 -16.17 5.01
N GLN A 54 -11.66 -16.71 6.23
CA GLN A 54 -11.09 -18.03 6.45
C GLN A 54 -12.16 -19.08 6.23
N PHE A 55 -11.99 -19.90 5.19
CA PHE A 55 -12.81 -21.09 5.02
C PHE A 55 -12.32 -22.16 6.01
N LYS A 56 -13.15 -22.46 7.01
CA LYS A 56 -13.02 -23.70 7.77
C LYS A 56 -13.84 -24.75 7.03
N GLY A 57 -13.16 -25.76 6.50
CA GLY A 57 -13.81 -26.99 6.03
C GLY A 57 -14.43 -27.73 7.20
#